data_AF-A0A4Y4BC46-F1
#
_entry.id   AF-A0A4Y4BC46-F1
#
_cell.length_a   1.000
_cell.length_b   1.000
_cell.length_c   1.000
_cell.angle_alpha   90.00
_cell.angle_beta   90.00
_cell.angle_gamma   90.00
#
_symmetry.space_group_name_H-M   'P 1'
#
loop_
_entity.id
_entity.type
_entity.pdbx_description
1 polymer ?
#
loop_
_entity_poly.entity_id
_entity_poly.type
_entity_poly.pdbx_seq_one_letter_code
_entity_poly.pdbx_strand_id
1 'polypeptide(L)'
;MSLDEWTAMLDRLEQDAGRILAAAPGTAVDTDIAPWTPPTTPLPAALADRARRVVELQRSAMERTRADLDGLRQHLGAVSRIPSTRRPEEPAYLDVDG
;
A
#
# COMPACT_ATOMS: atom_id res chain seq x y z
N MET A 1 -17.69 12.25 -22.39
CA MET A 1 -17.47 12.85 -21.06
C MET A 1 -17.28 14.35 -21.19
N SER A 2 -17.82 15.12 -20.27
CA SER A 2 -17.57 16.56 -20.12
C SER A 2 -16.19 16.82 -19.47
N LEU A 3 -15.75 18.08 -19.47
CA LEU A 3 -14.53 18.49 -18.76
C LEU A 3 -14.62 18.22 -17.25
N ASP A 4 -15.79 18.43 -16.66
CA ASP A 4 -16.03 18.20 -15.24
C ASP A 4 -16.01 16.71 -14.90
N GLU A 5 -16.59 15.85 -15.75
CA GLU A 5 -16.52 14.40 -15.58
C GLU A 5 -15.08 13.88 -15.67
N TRP A 6 -14.29 14.44 -16.58
CA TRP A 6 -12.84 14.17 -16.66
C TRP A 6 -12.09 14.62 -15.42
N THR A 7 -12.40 15.80 -14.91
CA THR A 7 -11.80 16.36 -13.70
C THR A 7 -12.09 15.48 -12.50
N ALA A 8 -13.36 15.12 -12.28
CA ALA A 8 -13.78 14.26 -11.19
C ALA A 8 -13.16 12.86 -11.27
N MET A 9 -12.96 12.33 -12.48
CA MET A 9 -12.27 11.06 -12.67
C MET A 9 -10.79 11.17 -12.26
N LEU A 10 -10.09 12.22 -12.69
CA LEU A 10 -8.69 12.45 -12.28
C LEU A 10 -8.57 12.72 -10.77
N ASP A 11 -9.51 13.46 -10.17
CA ASP A 11 -9.56 13.70 -8.72
C ASP A 11 -9.61 12.37 -7.95
N ARG A 12 -10.46 11.43 -8.40
CA ARG A 12 -10.57 10.11 -7.78
C ARG A 12 -9.24 9.35 -7.84
N LEU A 13 -8.61 9.31 -9.01
CA LEU A 13 -7.33 8.61 -9.19
C LEU A 13 -6.22 9.21 -8.32
N GLU A 14 -6.19 10.53 -8.17
CA GLU A 14 -5.26 11.22 -7.27
C GLU A 14 -5.52 10.88 -5.80
N GLN A 15 -6.78 10.87 -5.39
CA GLN A 15 -7.16 10.49 -4.02
C GLN A 15 -6.79 9.04 -3.71
N ASP A 16 -7.03 8.12 -4.64
CA ASP A 16 -6.70 6.70 -4.47
C ASP A 16 -5.19 6.52 -4.28
N ALA A 17 -4.37 7.13 -5.13
CA ALA A 17 -2.91 7.10 -4.97
C ALA A 17 -2.45 7.79 -3.68
N GLY A 18 -3.08 8.91 -3.29
CA GLY A 18 -2.82 9.61 -2.04
C GLY A 18 -3.11 8.75 -0.81
N ARG A 19 -4.21 7.99 -0.80
CA ARG A 19 -4.55 7.06 0.30
C ARG A 19 -3.50 5.97 0.46
N ILE A 20 -3.02 5.40 -0.65
CA ILE A 20 -1.95 4.38 -0.62
C ILE A 20 -0.65 4.98 -0.05
N LEU A 21 -0.27 6.16 -0.50
CA LEU A 21 0.97 6.82 -0.04
C LEU A 21 0.93 7.25 1.44
N ALA A 22 -0.25 7.62 1.94
CA ALA A 22 -0.46 8.02 3.33
C ALA A 22 -0.64 6.83 4.29
N ALA A 23 -0.94 5.63 3.78
CA ALA A 23 -1.15 4.45 4.60
C ALA A 23 0.15 4.02 5.32
N ALA A 24 -0.02 3.45 6.51
CA ALA A 24 1.08 2.75 7.16
C ALA A 24 1.42 1.46 6.37
N PRO A 25 2.67 0.95 6.44
CA PRO A 25 3.05 -0.26 5.74
C PRO A 25 2.13 -1.43 6.04
N GLY A 26 1.58 -2.06 5.00
CA GLY A 26 0.66 -3.20 5.13
C GLY A 26 -0.76 -2.85 5.58
N THR A 27 -1.11 -1.56 5.74
CA THR A 27 -2.47 -1.13 6.14
C THR A 27 -3.23 -0.43 5.01
N ALA A 28 -2.67 -0.37 3.80
CA ALA A 28 -3.38 0.18 2.65
C ALA A 28 -4.61 -0.69 2.34
N VAL A 29 -5.79 -0.07 2.38
CA VAL A 29 -7.06 -0.73 2.10
C VAL A 29 -7.34 -0.58 0.60
N ASP A 30 -7.40 -1.71 -0.12
CA ASP A 30 -7.69 -1.75 -1.56
C ASP A 30 -9.20 -1.86 -1.85
N THR A 31 -10.01 -2.14 -0.84
CA THR A 31 -11.46 -2.40 -0.99
C THR A 31 -12.25 -1.23 -1.55
N ASP A 32 -11.71 -0.01 -1.47
CA ASP A 32 -12.36 1.21 -1.96
C ASP A 32 -11.83 1.67 -3.32
N ILE A 33 -10.89 0.95 -3.94
CA ILE A 33 -10.38 1.28 -5.26
C ILE A 33 -11.31 0.68 -6.32
N ALA A 34 -12.09 1.54 -6.96
CA ALA A 34 -12.97 1.12 -8.03
C ALA A 34 -12.17 0.57 -9.23
N PRO A 35 -12.61 -0.53 -9.86
CA PRO A 35 -11.99 -1.04 -11.08
C PRO A 35 -11.85 0.04 -12.14
N TRP A 36 -10.64 0.18 -12.71
CA TRP A 36 -10.38 1.15 -13.76
C TRP A 36 -11.12 0.78 -15.04
N THR A 37 -12.00 1.67 -15.48
CA THR A 37 -12.65 1.59 -16.79
C THR A 37 -12.17 2.79 -17.61
N PRO A 38 -11.34 2.59 -18.65
CA PRO A 38 -10.83 3.70 -19.44
C PRO A 38 -11.98 4.41 -20.15
N PRO A 39 -12.02 5.74 -20.15
CA PRO A 39 -13.03 6.48 -20.89
C PRO A 39 -12.80 6.36 -22.40
N THR A 40 -13.90 6.31 -23.15
CA THR A 40 -13.88 6.20 -24.62
C THR A 40 -13.68 7.53 -25.34
N THR A 41 -13.84 8.64 -24.62
CA THR A 41 -13.58 9.99 -25.15
C THR A 41 -12.12 10.37 -24.98
N PRO A 42 -11.57 11.26 -25.84
CA PRO A 42 -10.21 11.75 -25.66
C PRO A 42 -10.08 12.62 -24.39
N LEU A 43 -8.88 12.63 -23.81
CA LEU A 43 -8.51 13.53 -22.71
C LEU A 43 -8.49 14.99 -23.19
N PRO A 44 -9.18 15.93 -22.52
CA PRO A 44 -9.09 17.35 -22.84
C PRO A 44 -7.66 17.87 -22.68
N ALA A 45 -7.17 18.64 -23.66
CA ALA A 45 -5.79 19.13 -23.67
C ALA A 45 -5.40 19.93 -22.41
N ALA A 46 -6.35 20.68 -21.84
CA ALA A 46 -6.16 21.44 -20.60
C ALA A 46 -5.83 20.55 -19.39
N LEU A 47 -6.17 19.26 -19.42
CA LEU A 47 -5.92 18.30 -18.35
C LEU A 47 -4.70 17.40 -18.62
N ALA A 48 -4.00 17.57 -19.73
CA ALA A 48 -2.87 16.71 -20.12
C ALA A 48 -1.74 16.71 -19.07
N ASP A 49 -1.35 17.89 -18.60
CA ASP A 49 -0.30 18.02 -17.59
C ASP A 49 -0.73 17.39 -16.25
N ARG A 50 -2.01 17.53 -15.91
CA ARG A 50 -2.57 16.91 -14.71
C ARG A 50 -2.54 15.39 -14.81
N ALA A 51 -3.03 14.83 -15.91
CA ALA A 51 -3.01 13.39 -16.14
C ALA A 51 -1.60 12.81 -16.04
N ARG A 52 -0.58 13.51 -16.55
CA ARG A 52 0.83 13.09 -16.37
C ARG A 52 1.23 13.05 -14.89
N ARG A 53 0.87 14.07 -14.10
CA ARG A 53 1.12 14.07 -12.65
C ARG A 53 0.41 12.92 -11.93
N VAL A 54 -0.83 12.59 -12.32
CA VAL A 54 -1.57 11.44 -11.76
C VAL A 54 -0.80 10.14 -12.02
N VAL A 55 -0.29 9.94 -13.24
CA VAL A 55 0.50 8.74 -13.60
C VAL A 55 1.77 8.64 -12.74
N GLU A 56 2.49 9.74 -12.54
CA GLU A 56 3.68 9.75 -11.68
C GLU A 56 3.35 9.44 -10.21
N LEU A 57 2.23 9.99 -9.71
CA LEU A 57 1.76 9.73 -8.35
C LEU A 57 1.37 8.26 -8.16
N GLN A 58 0.67 7.67 -9.13
CA GLN A 58 0.32 6.26 -9.13
C GLN A 58 1.56 5.36 -9.19
N ARG A 59 2.57 5.71 -9.99
CA ARG A 59 3.85 4.98 -10.02
C ARG A 59 4.53 5.00 -8.65
N SER A 60 4.58 6.17 -8.01
CA SER A 60 5.16 6.35 -6.68
C SER A 60 4.43 5.49 -5.64
N ALA A 61 3.09 5.43 -5.72
CA ALA A 61 2.29 4.57 -4.86
C ALA A 61 2.62 3.08 -5.05
N MET A 62 2.73 2.61 -6.30
CA MET A 62 3.10 1.22 -6.61
C MET A 62 4.50 0.85 -6.10
N GLU A 63 5.48 1.74 -6.28
CA GLU A 63 6.84 1.56 -5.79
C GLU A 63 6.88 1.46 -4.27
N ARG A 64 6.13 2.31 -3.57
CA ARG A 64 5.99 2.26 -2.11
C ARG A 64 5.39 0.93 -1.66
N THR A 65 4.28 0.49 -2.25
CA THR A 65 3.65 -0.79 -1.90
C THR A 65 4.60 -1.97 -2.12
N ARG A 66 5.40 -1.95 -3.20
CA ARG A 66 6.41 -2.97 -3.45
C ARG A 66 7.50 -2.99 -2.38
N ALA A 67 8.01 -1.81 -2.00
CA ALA A 67 9.01 -1.69 -0.94
C ALA A 67 8.48 -2.22 0.40
N ASP A 68 7.22 -1.91 0.75
CA ASP A 68 6.57 -2.40 1.96
C ASP A 68 6.47 -3.94 1.96
N LEU A 69 6.07 -4.55 0.83
CA LEU A 69 6.01 -6.01 0.68
C LEU A 69 7.39 -6.67 0.84
N ASP A 70 8.43 -6.08 0.25
CA ASP A 70 9.79 -6.61 0.36
C ASP A 70 10.32 -6.51 1.80
N GLY A 71 9.99 -5.44 2.53
CA GLY A 71 10.27 -5.31 3.96
C GLY A 71 9.56 -6.37 4.81
N LEU A 72 8.27 -6.61 4.55
CA LEU A 72 7.50 -7.65 5.25
C LEU A 72 8.06 -9.06 5.02
N ARG A 73 8.46 -9.38 3.77
CA ARG A 73 9.10 -10.66 3.45
C ARG A 73 10.42 -10.85 4.18
N GLN A 74 11.23 -9.81 4.30
CA GLN A 74 12.48 -9.87 5.06
C GLN A 74 12.22 -10.12 6.55
N HIS A 75 11.21 -9.45 7.12
CA HIS A 75 10.82 -9.65 8.52
C HIS A 75 10.34 -11.09 8.77
N LEU A 76 9.48 -11.64 7.90
CA LEU A 76 9.04 -13.03 7.99
C LEU A 76 10.22 -14.01 7.84
N GLY A 77 11.16 -13.73 6.94
CA GLY A 77 12.38 -14.51 6.80
C GLY A 77 13.21 -14.53 8.08
N ALA A 78 13.33 -13.40 8.77
CA ALA A 78 14.02 -13.33 10.06
C ALA A 78 13.32 -14.14 11.15
N VAL A 79 12.00 -14.02 11.28
CA VAL A 79 11.21 -14.79 12.25
C VAL A 79 11.29 -16.30 11.97
N SER A 80 11.17 -16.72 10.71
CA SER A 80 11.23 -18.15 10.34
C SER A 80 12.58 -18.81 10.63
N ARG A 81 13.67 -18.03 10.71
CA ARG A 81 15.02 -18.50 11.02
C ARG A 81 15.29 -18.63 12.51
N ILE A 82 14.38 -18.17 13.37
CA ILE A 82 14.46 -18.45 14.81
C ILE A 82 14.19 -19.95 14.95
N PRO A 83 15.19 -20.77 15.31
CA PRO A 83 14.94 -22.17 15.60
C PRO A 83 13.88 -22.20 16.69
N SER A 84 12.86 -23.06 16.55
CA SER A 84 12.01 -23.43 17.69
C SER A 84 12.94 -24.10 18.70
N THR A 85 13.61 -23.29 19.53
CA THR A 85 14.43 -23.79 20.61
C THR A 85 13.48 -24.58 21.49
N ARG A 86 13.64 -25.91 21.36
CA ARG A 86 13.34 -27.00 22.28
C ARG A 86 12.24 -26.73 23.32
N ARG A 87 11.36 -27.74 23.46
CA ARG A 87 10.54 -28.04 24.65
C ARG A 87 10.96 -27.21 25.87
N PRO A 88 10.03 -26.51 26.55
CA PRO A 88 10.34 -26.05 27.89
C PRO A 88 10.66 -27.30 28.72
N GLU A 89 11.94 -27.55 29.00
CA GLU A 89 12.29 -28.23 30.24
C GLU A 89 11.71 -27.32 31.32
N GLU A 90 10.81 -27.91 32.10
CA GLU A 90 9.95 -27.37 33.15
C GLU A 90 10.26 -25.95 33.65
N PRO A 91 9.24 -25.09 33.86
CA PRO A 91 9.44 -23.85 34.57
C PRO A 91 9.92 -24.15 36.00
N ALA A 92 11.20 -23.91 36.26
CA ALA A 92 11.77 -23.94 37.60
C ALA A 92 11.27 -22.70 38.35
N TYR A 93 10.31 -22.90 39.26
CA TYR A 93 9.91 -21.90 40.23
C TYR A 93 11.06 -21.75 41.24
N LEU A 94 11.72 -20.60 41.23
CA LEU A 94 12.66 -20.20 42.27
C LEU A 94 11.82 -19.78 43.49
N ASP A 95 11.78 -20.64 44.50
CA ASP A 95 11.22 -20.31 45.80
C ASP A 95 12.19 -19.34 46.50
N VAL A 96 11.69 -18.16 46.85
CA VAL A 96 12.46 -17.09 47.51
C VAL A 96 11.90 -16.87 48.91
N ASP A 97 11.91 -17.92 49.73
CA ASP A 97 11.74 -17.81 51.16
C ASP A 97 13.06 -18.16 51.87
N GLY A 98 13.67 -17.13 52.46
CA GLY A 98 14.83 -17.20 53.35
C GLY A 98 14.77 -16.07 54.36
#